data_AF-A0A4U5NA52-F1
#
_entry.id   AF-A0A4U5NA52-F1
#
_cell.length_a   1.000
_cell.length_b   1.000
_cell.length_c   1.000
_cell.angle_alpha   90.00
_cell.angle_beta   90.00
_cell.angle_gamma   90.00
#
_symmetry.space_group_name_H-M   'P 1'
#
loop_
_entity.id
_entity.type
_entity.pdbx_description
1 polymer ?
#
loop_
_entity_poly.entity_id
_entity_poly.type
_entity_poly.pdbx_seq_one_letter_code
_entity_poly.pdbx_strand_id
1 'polypeptide(L)'
;MEGDRQTQNDHQNQDQHLRSTNSPIASSFTPDPNDIPLFNSVRDFSREFFRESKKLWYLAGPAIFTTLCQYSLALSDYAFGKITSCSLEVWYFMALILFAGYLKNAQLAVAALSISTNIVGWALMIAIGINAAISVRVSNELGAAHPRTAKLSLVVATLASLMIGLVIALILVLGRNLYPDLFTNDAGVKELVKKLTPLLAVCIIINNVQPVLSGVAIGAGWQAAVAYVNIGCYYIFGIPLGLVLGFWRQMGVQGIWIGMLTGTAVQTAVLFWMIGKTNWSTEASAAGERIRKWGGEDDSKNENGEQ
;
A
#
# COMPACT_ATOMS: atom_id res chain seq x y z
N MET A 1 12.31 -57.01 38.20
CA MET A 1 12.01 -57.29 36.79
C MET A 1 10.64 -56.77 36.34
N GLU A 2 9.88 -56.07 37.19
CA GLU A 2 8.63 -55.38 36.79
C GLU A 2 8.84 -53.92 36.35
N GLY A 3 9.84 -53.22 36.91
CA GLY A 3 10.05 -51.77 36.68
C GLY A 3 10.46 -51.41 35.25
N ASP A 4 11.33 -52.20 34.61
CA ASP A 4 11.84 -51.90 33.26
C ASP A 4 10.83 -52.17 32.14
N ARG A 5 9.82 -53.03 32.37
CA ARG A 5 8.74 -53.27 31.38
C ARG A 5 7.76 -52.10 31.31
N GLN A 6 7.57 -51.38 32.41
CA GLN A 6 6.67 -50.23 32.47
C GLN A 6 7.27 -49.02 31.74
N THR A 7 8.57 -48.77 31.93
CA THR A 7 9.28 -47.68 31.23
C THR A 7 9.38 -47.91 29.72
N GLN A 8 9.50 -49.18 29.29
CA GLN A 8 9.56 -49.51 27.87
C GLN A 8 8.18 -49.46 27.17
N ASN A 9 7.11 -49.79 27.88
CA ASN A 9 5.74 -49.58 27.41
C ASN A 9 5.36 -48.10 27.36
N ASP A 10 5.84 -47.29 28.29
CA ASP A 10 5.61 -45.84 28.29
C ASP A 10 6.35 -45.17 27.12
N HIS A 11 7.60 -45.58 26.82
CA HIS A 11 8.31 -45.08 25.64
C HIS A 11 7.69 -45.53 24.32
N GLN A 12 7.16 -46.76 24.22
CA GLN A 12 6.41 -47.19 23.03
C GLN A 12 5.07 -46.46 22.87
N ASN A 13 4.34 -46.18 23.96
CA ASN A 13 3.11 -45.38 23.91
C ASN A 13 3.40 -43.93 23.55
N GLN A 14 4.51 -43.36 24.02
CA GLN A 14 4.91 -41.98 23.71
C GLN A 14 5.36 -41.84 22.25
N ASP A 15 6.07 -42.85 21.70
CA ASP A 15 6.41 -42.91 20.28
C ASP A 15 5.19 -43.17 19.38
N GLN A 16 4.17 -43.90 19.85
CA GLN A 16 2.89 -44.04 19.15
C GLN A 16 2.06 -42.75 19.18
N HIS A 17 2.11 -41.99 20.27
CA HIS A 17 1.46 -40.68 20.40
C HIS A 17 2.17 -39.60 19.56
N LEU A 18 3.49 -39.71 19.37
CA LEU A 18 4.28 -38.85 18.48
C LEU A 18 4.17 -39.26 17.00
N ARG A 19 3.77 -40.51 16.69
CA ARG A 19 3.47 -40.96 15.32
C ARG A 19 2.04 -40.71 14.86
N SER A 20 1.08 -40.46 15.76
CA SER A 20 -0.31 -40.14 15.39
C SER A 20 -0.54 -38.65 15.05
N THR A 21 0.42 -37.78 15.36
CA THR A 21 0.38 -36.34 15.04
C THR A 21 0.90 -35.99 13.65
N ASN A 22 1.39 -36.96 12.87
CA ASN A 22 1.64 -36.78 11.44
C ASN A 22 0.39 -37.06 10.59
N SER A 23 -0.73 -36.44 10.99
CA SER A 23 -1.78 -36.16 10.01
C SER A 23 -1.19 -35.13 9.03
N PRO A 24 -1.26 -35.33 7.71
CA PRO A 24 -1.00 -34.25 6.78
C PRO A 24 -2.16 -33.26 6.94
N ILE A 25 -2.07 -32.36 7.92
CA ILE A 25 -2.89 -31.15 7.97
C ILE A 25 -2.29 -30.19 6.92
N ALA A 26 -2.24 -30.64 5.68
CA ALA A 26 -2.64 -29.75 4.61
C ALA A 26 -4.15 -29.65 4.80
N SER A 27 -4.57 -28.70 5.65
CA SER A 27 -5.94 -28.23 5.66
C SER A 27 -6.26 -27.95 4.19
N SER A 28 -7.12 -28.76 3.59
CA SER A 28 -7.59 -28.50 2.25
C SER A 28 -8.32 -27.18 2.34
N PHE A 29 -7.65 -26.09 1.99
CA PHE A 29 -8.25 -24.77 1.96
C PHE A 29 -9.41 -24.85 0.96
N THR A 30 -10.62 -24.98 1.50
CA THR A 30 -11.85 -24.84 0.74
C THR A 30 -12.24 -23.38 0.83
N PRO A 31 -12.20 -22.62 -0.29
CA PRO A 31 -12.77 -21.28 -0.32
C PRO A 31 -14.19 -21.32 0.25
N ASP A 32 -14.58 -20.32 1.03
CA ASP A 32 -15.94 -20.24 1.57
C ASP A 32 -16.95 -20.32 0.41
N PRO A 33 -18.05 -21.10 0.54
CA PRO A 33 -19.09 -21.19 -0.48
C PRO A 33 -19.71 -19.84 -0.87
N ASN A 34 -19.59 -18.81 -0.02
CA ASN A 34 -20.05 -17.45 -0.27
C ASN A 34 -19.02 -16.57 -1.01
N ASP A 35 -17.82 -17.06 -1.33
CA ASP A 35 -16.88 -16.33 -2.18
C ASP A 35 -17.45 -16.17 -3.59
N ILE A 36 -17.03 -15.12 -4.29
CA ILE A 36 -17.56 -14.82 -5.62
C ILE A 36 -17.33 -16.00 -6.59
N PRO A 37 -18.36 -16.42 -7.35
CA PRO A 37 -18.23 -17.51 -8.33
C PRO A 37 -17.32 -17.07 -9.48
N LEU A 38 -16.88 -18.03 -10.30
CA LEU A 38 -16.14 -17.72 -11.52
C LEU A 38 -17.01 -16.84 -12.43
N PHE A 39 -16.43 -15.76 -12.98
CA PHE A 39 -17.17 -14.85 -13.85
C PHE A 39 -17.51 -15.55 -15.17
N ASN A 40 -18.80 -15.79 -15.41
CA ASN A 40 -19.29 -16.39 -16.65
C ASN A 40 -19.78 -15.33 -17.65
N SER A 41 -19.96 -14.06 -17.23
CA SER A 41 -20.42 -12.96 -18.07
C SER A 41 -19.88 -11.59 -17.65
N VAL A 42 -19.69 -10.70 -18.62
CA VAL A 42 -19.30 -9.29 -18.40
C VAL A 42 -20.33 -8.55 -17.53
N ARG A 43 -21.60 -8.95 -17.62
CA ARG A 43 -22.69 -8.37 -16.80
C ARG A 43 -22.51 -8.69 -15.33
N ASP A 44 -22.10 -9.92 -15.02
CA ASP A 44 -21.87 -10.38 -13.65
C ASP A 44 -20.64 -9.72 -13.06
N PHE A 45 -19.56 -9.63 -13.84
CA PHE A 45 -18.37 -8.86 -13.45
C PHE A 45 -18.71 -7.40 -13.16
N SER A 46 -19.46 -6.73 -14.03
CA SER A 46 -19.85 -5.33 -13.84
C SER A 46 -20.69 -5.15 -12.58
N ARG A 47 -21.70 -6.00 -12.38
CA ARG A 47 -22.54 -5.97 -11.17
C ARG A 47 -21.69 -6.10 -9.91
N GLU A 48 -20.76 -7.04 -9.89
CA GLU A 48 -19.89 -7.30 -8.75
C GLU A 48 -18.87 -6.17 -8.53
N PHE A 49 -18.31 -5.64 -9.62
CA PHE A 49 -17.44 -4.46 -9.60
C PHE A 49 -18.13 -3.25 -8.95
N PHE A 50 -19.37 -2.95 -9.34
CA PHE A 50 -20.13 -1.85 -8.73
C PHE A 50 -20.46 -2.12 -7.26
N ARG A 51 -20.72 -3.38 -6.88
CA ARG A 51 -20.97 -3.78 -5.49
C ARG A 51 -19.73 -3.55 -4.63
N GLU A 52 -18.59 -4.05 -5.08
CA GLU A 52 -17.31 -3.87 -4.39
C GLU A 52 -16.85 -2.41 -4.36
N SER A 53 -17.12 -1.65 -5.42
CA SER A 53 -16.85 -0.21 -5.44
C SER A 53 -17.64 0.54 -4.38
N LYS A 54 -18.93 0.26 -4.20
CA LYS A 54 -19.74 0.87 -3.13
C LYS A 54 -19.18 0.57 -1.74
N LYS A 55 -18.80 -0.68 -1.48
CA LYS A 55 -18.20 -1.08 -0.20
C LYS A 55 -16.86 -0.37 0.02
N LEU A 56 -16.02 -0.27 -1.01
CA LEU A 56 -14.77 0.49 -0.93
C LEU A 56 -15.01 1.96 -0.57
N TRP A 57 -15.93 2.62 -1.26
CA TRP A 57 -16.22 4.05 -1.03
C TRP A 57 -16.86 4.35 0.32
N TYR A 58 -17.61 3.40 0.88
CA TYR A 58 -18.15 3.52 2.24
C TYR A 58 -17.03 3.64 3.30
N LEU A 59 -15.89 2.94 3.11
CA LEU A 59 -14.72 3.08 3.97
C LEU A 59 -13.81 4.25 3.54
N ALA A 60 -13.60 4.41 2.23
CA ALA A 60 -12.66 5.39 1.71
C ALA A 60 -13.14 6.83 1.92
N GLY A 61 -14.44 7.12 1.78
CA GLY A 61 -14.98 8.47 1.94
C GLY A 61 -14.66 9.11 3.30
N PRO A 62 -15.04 8.49 4.42
CA PRO A 62 -14.68 8.96 5.76
C PRO A 62 -13.16 9.03 5.99
N ALA A 63 -12.40 8.06 5.48
CA ALA A 63 -10.94 8.04 5.62
C ALA A 63 -10.27 9.20 4.87
N ILE A 64 -10.67 9.45 3.61
CA ILE A 64 -10.20 10.56 2.79
C ILE A 64 -10.55 11.90 3.44
N PHE A 65 -11.79 12.05 3.93
CA PHE A 65 -12.19 13.27 4.63
C PHE A 65 -11.32 13.50 5.87
N THR A 66 -11.10 12.44 6.65
CA THR A 66 -10.25 12.49 7.84
C THR A 66 -8.82 12.89 7.51
N THR A 67 -8.21 12.28 6.50
CA THR A 67 -6.82 12.58 6.11
C THR A 67 -6.68 14.00 5.57
N LEU A 68 -7.64 14.49 4.77
CA LEU A 68 -7.68 15.87 4.28
C LEU A 68 -7.84 16.90 5.41
N CYS A 69 -8.74 16.64 6.37
CA CYS A 69 -8.92 17.49 7.55
C CYS A 69 -7.67 17.52 8.42
N GLN A 70 -7.02 16.38 8.65
CA GLN A 70 -5.78 16.28 9.41
C GLN A 70 -4.65 17.07 8.76
N TYR A 71 -4.51 16.98 7.43
CA TYR A 71 -3.51 17.74 6.69
C TYR A 71 -3.74 19.26 6.81
N SER A 72 -4.99 19.70 6.75
CA SER A 72 -5.36 21.12 6.83
C SER A 72 -5.19 21.73 8.23
N LEU A 73 -5.37 20.93 9.29
CA LEU A 73 -5.30 21.42 10.67
C LEU A 73 -3.88 21.44 11.27
N ALA A 74 -2.85 21.08 10.50
CA ALA A 74 -1.46 21.04 10.94
C ALA A 74 -1.24 20.32 12.29
N LEU A 75 -2.07 19.31 12.62
CA LEU A 75 -1.92 18.48 13.83
C LEU A 75 -0.78 17.47 13.67
N SER A 76 0.41 17.97 13.32
CA SER A 76 1.63 17.17 13.07
C SER A 76 2.06 16.36 14.29
N ASP A 77 1.71 16.78 15.51
CA ASP A 77 2.18 16.17 16.75
C ASP A 77 1.37 14.92 17.18
N TYR A 78 0.09 14.81 16.82
CA TYR A 78 -0.74 13.63 17.16
C TYR A 78 -0.75 12.55 16.07
N ALA A 79 -0.33 12.88 14.85
CA ALA A 79 -0.31 11.97 13.70
C ALA A 79 1.01 11.19 13.56
N PHE A 80 2.08 11.62 14.25
CA PHE A 80 3.41 11.00 14.17
C PHE A 80 3.40 9.50 14.52
N GLY A 81 2.47 9.06 15.38
CA GLY A 81 2.32 7.64 15.76
C GLY A 81 1.55 6.75 14.77
N LYS A 82 0.70 7.32 13.89
CA LYS A 82 -0.04 6.58 12.84
C LYS A 82 0.64 6.65 11.47
N ILE A 83 1.56 7.59 11.27
CA ILE A 83 2.34 7.80 10.03
C ILE A 83 3.57 6.85 9.96
N THR A 84 3.77 5.98 10.95
CA THR A 84 4.90 5.02 10.98
C THR A 84 4.92 4.01 9.82
N SER A 85 3.80 3.80 9.12
CA SER A 85 3.77 2.98 7.90
C SER A 85 4.13 3.74 6.61
N CYS A 86 4.34 5.07 6.68
CA CYS A 86 4.69 5.94 5.54
C CYS A 86 6.02 6.69 5.73
N SER A 87 6.81 6.37 6.76
CA SER A 87 8.00 7.15 7.10
C SER A 87 9.04 7.14 5.97
N LEU A 88 9.32 6.00 5.35
CA LEU A 88 10.39 5.87 4.35
C LEU A 88 10.19 6.75 3.09
N GLU A 89 8.94 6.92 2.66
CA GLU A 89 8.65 7.73 1.46
C GLU A 89 8.73 9.22 1.72
N VAL A 90 8.21 9.66 2.87
CA VAL A 90 8.31 11.06 3.29
C VAL A 90 9.77 11.44 3.51
N TRP A 91 10.54 10.58 4.18
CA TRP A 91 11.98 10.79 4.37
C TRP A 91 12.74 10.82 3.04
N TYR A 92 12.36 9.98 2.07
CA TYR A 92 12.92 9.99 0.73
C TYR A 92 12.68 11.33 0.00
N PHE A 93 11.44 11.82 -0.01
CA PHE A 93 11.11 13.11 -0.63
C PHE A 93 11.81 14.27 0.09
N MET A 94 11.84 14.26 1.43
CA MET A 94 12.51 15.29 2.22
C MET A 94 14.01 15.35 1.94
N ALA A 95 14.67 14.18 1.84
CA ALA A 95 16.09 14.10 1.50
C ALA A 95 16.37 14.70 0.11
N LEU A 96 15.57 14.37 -0.90
CA LEU A 96 15.73 14.91 -2.25
C LEU A 96 15.49 16.43 -2.33
N ILE A 97 14.53 16.96 -1.58
CA ILE A 97 14.30 18.42 -1.48
C ILE A 97 15.49 19.10 -0.77
N LEU A 98 16.05 18.49 0.26
CA LEU A 98 17.24 19.02 0.94
C LEU A 98 18.41 19.13 -0.05
N PHE A 99 18.65 18.11 -0.87
CA PHE A 99 19.64 18.18 -1.94
C PHE A 99 19.31 19.25 -2.98
N ALA A 100 18.03 19.50 -3.25
CA ALA A 100 17.63 20.59 -4.14
C ALA A 100 18.04 21.98 -3.63
N GLY A 101 18.18 22.14 -2.31
CA GLY A 101 18.70 23.35 -1.67
C GLY A 101 20.18 23.63 -1.95
N TYR A 102 20.95 22.67 -2.48
CA TYR A 102 22.36 22.85 -2.83
C TYR A 102 22.58 23.26 -4.30
N LEU A 103 21.53 23.52 -5.07
CA LEU A 103 21.67 23.97 -6.46
C LEU A 103 22.02 25.45 -6.58
N LYS A 104 22.65 25.80 -7.72
CA LYS A 104 23.08 27.18 -8.04
C LYS A 104 21.96 28.23 -7.96
N ASN A 105 20.69 27.82 -8.12
CA ASN A 105 19.49 28.65 -7.95
C ASN A 105 18.58 28.11 -6.84
N ALA A 106 19.16 27.78 -5.68
CA ALA A 106 18.48 27.09 -4.57
C ALA A 106 17.15 27.71 -4.16
N GLN A 107 17.07 29.05 -4.05
CA GLN A 107 15.85 29.73 -3.62
C GLN A 107 14.68 29.50 -4.60
N LEU A 108 14.94 29.65 -5.90
CA LEU A 108 13.96 29.43 -6.95
C LEU A 108 13.55 27.94 -7.03
N ALA A 109 14.54 27.06 -6.94
CA ALA A 109 14.39 25.63 -7.00
C ALA A 109 13.52 25.08 -5.86
N VAL A 110 13.89 25.43 -4.62
CA VAL A 110 13.18 24.99 -3.42
C VAL A 110 11.78 25.59 -3.37
N ALA A 111 11.58 26.84 -3.79
CA ALA A 111 10.24 27.43 -3.85
C ALA A 111 9.32 26.68 -4.84
N ALA A 112 9.80 26.41 -6.06
CA ALA A 112 9.02 25.68 -7.05
C ALA A 112 8.76 24.23 -6.64
N LEU A 113 9.75 23.58 -6.00
CA LEU A 113 9.59 22.25 -5.41
C LEU A 113 8.56 22.24 -4.30
N SER A 114 8.62 23.18 -3.35
CA SER A 114 7.68 23.28 -2.23
C SER A 114 6.23 23.45 -2.71
N ILE A 115 5.99 24.28 -3.72
CA ILE A 115 4.66 24.43 -4.34
C ILE A 115 4.23 23.09 -4.96
N SER A 116 5.11 22.45 -5.72
CA SER A 116 4.81 21.18 -6.39
C SER A 116 4.54 20.05 -5.38
N THR A 117 5.35 19.93 -4.32
CA THR A 117 5.20 18.91 -3.28
C THR A 117 3.95 19.13 -2.44
N ASN A 118 3.53 20.38 -2.20
CA ASN A 118 2.26 20.65 -1.53
C ASN A 118 1.07 20.12 -2.35
N ILE A 119 1.09 20.33 -3.67
CA ILE A 119 0.06 19.80 -4.58
C ILE A 119 0.07 18.26 -4.57
N VAL A 120 1.26 17.63 -4.64
CA VAL A 120 1.38 16.17 -4.47
C VAL A 120 0.83 15.73 -3.12
N GLY A 121 1.14 16.45 -2.04
CA GLY A 121 0.69 16.14 -0.68
C GLY A 121 -0.83 16.09 -0.57
N TRP A 122 -1.54 17.06 -1.13
CA TRP A 122 -3.01 17.04 -1.18
C TRP A 122 -3.56 15.84 -1.97
N ALA A 123 -2.99 15.53 -3.13
CA ALA A 123 -3.38 14.36 -3.90
C ALA A 123 -3.09 13.05 -3.14
N LEU A 124 -1.98 13.00 -2.40
CA LEU A 124 -1.57 11.85 -1.60
C LEU A 124 -2.51 11.60 -0.42
N MET A 125 -3.10 12.63 0.20
CA MET A 125 -4.08 12.43 1.28
C MET A 125 -5.29 11.62 0.83
N ILE A 126 -5.73 11.81 -0.42
CA ILE A 126 -6.80 11.01 -1.04
C ILE A 126 -6.34 9.57 -1.19
N ALA A 127 -5.13 9.36 -1.72
CA ALA A 127 -4.56 8.03 -1.89
C ALA A 127 -4.34 7.29 -0.56
N ILE A 128 -3.95 7.99 0.51
CA ILE A 128 -3.82 7.42 1.87
C ILE A 128 -5.18 7.00 2.42
N GLY A 129 -6.25 7.76 2.16
CA GLY A 129 -7.61 7.37 2.54
C GLY A 129 -8.05 6.07 1.85
N ILE A 130 -7.74 5.92 0.56
CA ILE A 130 -8.01 4.68 -0.19
C ILE A 130 -7.14 3.53 0.30
N ASN A 131 -5.84 3.78 0.58
CA ASN A 131 -4.91 2.82 1.19
C ASN A 131 -5.48 2.23 2.49
N ALA A 132 -5.93 3.08 3.42
CA ALA A 132 -6.53 2.63 4.67
C ALA A 132 -7.80 1.78 4.43
N ALA A 133 -8.66 2.21 3.51
CA ALA A 133 -9.88 1.47 3.17
C ALA A 133 -9.56 0.09 2.56
N ILE A 134 -8.68 0.02 1.57
CA ILE A 134 -8.34 -1.24 0.91
C ILE A 134 -7.60 -2.20 1.84
N SER A 135 -6.75 -1.68 2.73
CA SER A 135 -6.06 -2.49 3.75
C SER A 135 -7.07 -3.22 4.63
N VAL A 136 -8.06 -2.51 5.18
CA VAL A 136 -9.12 -3.13 6.01
C VAL A 136 -9.93 -4.14 5.20
N ARG A 137 -10.32 -3.79 3.96
CA ARG A 137 -11.13 -4.69 3.12
C ARG A 137 -10.37 -5.97 2.79
N VAL A 138 -9.12 -5.88 2.34
CA VAL A 138 -8.31 -7.07 2.00
C VAL A 138 -8.06 -7.93 3.24
N SER A 139 -7.76 -7.34 4.40
CA SER A 139 -7.62 -8.09 5.65
C SER A 139 -8.88 -8.86 6.02
N ASN A 140 -10.05 -8.22 5.93
CA ASN A 140 -11.32 -8.85 6.27
C ASN A 140 -11.69 -9.97 5.30
N GLU A 141 -11.54 -9.75 3.98
CA GLU A 141 -11.85 -10.78 2.97
C GLU A 141 -10.88 -11.97 3.04
N LEU A 142 -9.59 -11.73 3.31
CA LEU A 142 -8.62 -12.81 3.53
C LEU A 142 -8.92 -13.58 4.81
N GLY A 143 -9.29 -12.88 5.89
CA GLY A 143 -9.70 -13.52 7.16
C GLY A 143 -10.98 -14.34 7.03
N ALA A 144 -11.90 -13.93 6.15
CA ALA A 144 -13.13 -14.65 5.82
C ALA A 144 -12.94 -15.76 4.76
N ALA A 145 -11.69 -16.07 4.37
CA ALA A 145 -11.40 -17.06 3.33
C ALA A 145 -12.05 -16.77 1.96
N HIS A 146 -12.18 -15.48 1.60
CA HIS A 146 -12.69 -14.99 0.30
C HIS A 146 -11.56 -14.44 -0.62
N PRO A 147 -10.64 -15.29 -1.13
CA PRO A 147 -9.49 -14.84 -1.90
C PRO A 147 -9.88 -14.16 -3.22
N ARG A 148 -11.01 -14.52 -3.83
CA ARG A 148 -11.43 -13.89 -5.09
C ARG A 148 -11.98 -12.49 -4.86
N THR A 149 -12.78 -12.32 -3.81
CA THR A 149 -13.30 -11.01 -3.39
C THR A 149 -12.16 -10.06 -3.00
N ALA A 150 -11.10 -10.57 -2.35
CA ALA A 150 -9.88 -9.81 -2.08
C ALA A 150 -9.19 -9.33 -3.37
N LYS A 151 -9.02 -10.19 -4.38
CA LYS A 151 -8.48 -9.79 -5.70
C LYS A 151 -9.34 -8.73 -6.38
N LEU A 152 -10.66 -8.90 -6.35
CA LEU A 152 -11.57 -7.94 -6.97
C LEU A 152 -11.49 -6.58 -6.27
N SER A 153 -11.42 -6.56 -4.94
CA SER A 153 -11.24 -5.34 -4.15
C SER A 153 -9.97 -4.58 -4.56
N LEU A 154 -8.86 -5.30 -4.76
CA LEU A 154 -7.62 -4.72 -5.28
C LEU A 154 -7.82 -4.07 -6.65
N VAL A 155 -8.47 -4.77 -7.61
CA VAL A 155 -8.70 -4.24 -8.96
C VAL A 155 -9.57 -3.00 -8.93
N VAL A 156 -10.66 -3.04 -8.17
CA VAL A 156 -11.58 -1.91 -7.98
C VAL A 156 -10.86 -0.70 -7.40
N ALA A 157 -10.07 -0.90 -6.34
CA ALA A 157 -9.34 0.19 -5.70
C ALA A 157 -8.23 0.77 -6.60
N THR A 158 -7.50 -0.09 -7.31
CA THR A 158 -6.44 0.33 -8.24
C THR A 158 -7.01 1.17 -9.39
N LEU A 159 -8.12 0.72 -9.97
CA LEU A 159 -8.81 1.47 -11.04
C LEU A 159 -9.40 2.79 -10.52
N ALA A 160 -10.02 2.78 -9.34
CA ALA A 160 -10.54 4.00 -8.73
C ALA A 160 -9.42 5.03 -8.48
N SER A 161 -8.30 4.64 -7.89
CA SER A 161 -7.16 5.54 -7.67
C SER A 161 -6.52 6.02 -8.96
N LEU A 162 -6.41 5.16 -9.99
CA LEU A 162 -5.92 5.58 -11.29
C LEU A 162 -6.83 6.65 -11.92
N MET A 163 -8.15 6.45 -11.87
CA MET A 163 -9.12 7.41 -12.41
C MET A 163 -9.07 8.75 -11.65
N ILE A 164 -8.98 8.71 -10.32
CA ILE A 164 -8.83 9.92 -9.49
C ILE A 164 -7.52 10.64 -9.85
N GLY A 165 -6.41 9.90 -9.95
CA GLY A 165 -5.11 10.44 -10.33
C GLY A 165 -5.14 11.10 -11.72
N LEU A 166 -5.80 10.46 -12.69
CA LEU A 166 -5.97 11.01 -14.05
C LEU A 166 -6.81 12.29 -14.05
N VAL A 167 -7.90 12.35 -13.28
CA VAL A 167 -8.74 13.54 -13.18
C VAL A 167 -7.95 14.70 -12.54
N ILE A 168 -7.23 14.45 -11.44
CA ILE A 168 -6.40 15.47 -10.78
C ILE A 168 -5.28 15.95 -11.72
N ALA A 169 -4.60 15.02 -12.39
CA ALA A 169 -3.56 15.34 -13.37
C ALA A 169 -4.11 16.19 -14.53
N LEU A 170 -5.29 15.85 -15.05
CA LEU A 170 -5.96 16.61 -16.11
C LEU A 170 -6.29 18.03 -15.64
N ILE A 171 -6.86 18.19 -14.44
CA ILE A 171 -7.18 19.50 -13.86
C ILE A 171 -5.90 20.35 -13.71
N LEU A 172 -4.79 19.77 -13.26
CA LEU A 172 -3.52 20.47 -13.13
C LEU A 172 -2.91 20.90 -14.46
N VAL A 173 -2.99 20.04 -15.48
CA VAL A 173 -2.48 20.35 -16.82
C VAL A 173 -3.31 21.44 -17.48
N LEU A 174 -4.64 21.38 -17.38
CA LEU A 174 -5.53 22.43 -17.89
C LEU A 174 -5.35 23.74 -17.10
N GLY A 175 -5.21 23.65 -15.79
CA GLY A 175 -4.98 24.77 -14.88
C GLY A 175 -3.54 25.29 -14.85
N ARG A 176 -2.63 24.75 -15.68
CA ARG A 176 -1.17 25.01 -15.65
C ARG A 176 -0.81 26.49 -15.61
N ASN A 177 -1.61 27.34 -16.25
CA ASN A 177 -1.34 28.76 -16.34
C ASN A 177 -1.94 29.58 -15.19
N LEU A 178 -2.89 29.03 -14.44
CA LEU A 178 -3.68 29.73 -13.42
C LEU A 178 -3.23 29.41 -12.00
N TYR A 179 -3.01 28.13 -11.68
CA TYR A 179 -2.72 27.74 -10.30
C TYR A 179 -1.39 28.31 -9.74
N PRO A 180 -0.29 28.48 -10.51
CA PRO A 180 0.95 29.01 -9.96
C PRO A 180 0.82 30.44 -9.43
N ASP A 181 -0.12 31.22 -9.97
CA ASP A 181 -0.41 32.58 -9.53
C ASP A 181 -1.06 32.63 -8.13
N LEU A 182 -1.66 31.53 -7.68
CA LEU A 182 -2.25 31.41 -6.34
C LEU A 182 -1.20 31.21 -5.24
N PHE A 183 0.01 30.74 -5.60
CA PHE A 183 1.05 30.38 -4.63
C PHE A 183 2.14 31.44 -4.48
N THR A 184 2.42 32.22 -5.52
CA THR A 184 3.54 33.17 -5.51
C THR A 184 3.32 34.31 -6.51
N ASN A 185 3.94 35.46 -6.23
CA ASN A 185 4.01 36.59 -7.17
C ASN A 185 5.30 36.61 -7.99
N ASP A 186 6.28 35.75 -7.66
CA ASP A 186 7.56 35.69 -8.36
C ASP A 186 7.43 35.06 -9.76
N ALA A 187 7.80 35.81 -10.80
CA ALA A 187 7.69 35.37 -12.19
C ALA A 187 8.58 34.17 -12.52
N GLY A 188 9.77 34.09 -11.93
CA GLY A 188 10.69 32.98 -12.13
C GLY A 188 10.16 31.69 -11.51
N VAL A 189 9.58 31.76 -10.30
CA VAL A 189 8.98 30.59 -9.64
C VAL A 189 7.77 30.11 -10.46
N LYS A 190 6.93 31.03 -10.95
CA LYS A 190 5.78 30.70 -11.81
C LYS A 190 6.22 29.97 -13.08
N GLU A 191 7.24 30.47 -13.77
CA GLU A 191 7.73 29.83 -15.00
C GLU A 191 8.30 28.43 -14.71
N LEU A 192 9.02 28.26 -13.61
CA LEU A 192 9.59 26.98 -13.22
C LEU A 192 8.50 25.97 -12.85
N VAL A 193 7.51 26.37 -12.04
CA VAL A 193 6.35 25.53 -11.70
C VAL A 193 5.59 25.14 -12.97
N LYS A 194 5.35 26.08 -13.90
CA LYS A 194 4.75 25.79 -15.20
C LYS A 194 5.55 24.74 -15.97
N LYS A 195 6.89 24.80 -15.98
CA LYS A 195 7.74 23.79 -16.63
C LYS A 195 7.68 22.42 -15.94
N LEU A 196 7.46 22.39 -14.61
CA LEU A 196 7.34 21.17 -13.82
C LEU A 196 5.95 20.54 -13.87
N THR A 197 4.88 21.29 -14.18
CA THR A 197 3.49 20.78 -14.18
C THR A 197 3.30 19.45 -14.93
N PRO A 198 3.85 19.23 -16.14
CA PRO A 198 3.67 17.94 -16.83
C PRO A 198 4.31 16.78 -16.05
N LEU A 199 5.47 17.01 -15.44
CA LEU A 199 6.17 16.02 -14.63
C LEU A 199 5.42 15.76 -13.30
N LEU A 200 4.85 16.83 -12.72
CA LEU A 200 3.97 16.75 -11.55
C LEU A 200 2.70 15.93 -11.84
N ALA A 201 2.09 16.10 -13.01
CA ALA A 201 0.91 15.35 -13.43
C ALA A 201 1.20 13.84 -13.52
N VAL A 202 2.34 13.46 -14.12
CA VAL A 202 2.77 12.05 -14.17
C VAL A 202 3.06 11.52 -12.76
N CYS A 203 3.70 12.33 -11.91
CA CYS A 203 3.98 12.00 -10.52
C CYS A 203 2.70 11.69 -9.74
N ILE A 204 1.66 12.51 -9.89
CA ILE A 204 0.37 12.30 -9.22
C ILE A 204 -0.28 10.98 -9.67
N ILE A 205 -0.21 10.64 -10.95
CA ILE A 205 -0.79 9.38 -11.46
C ILE A 205 -0.09 8.18 -10.81
N ILE A 206 1.25 8.16 -10.81
CA ILE A 206 2.04 7.06 -10.23
C ILE A 206 1.85 6.98 -8.72
N ASN A 207 1.91 8.12 -8.03
CA ASN A 207 1.79 8.20 -6.57
C ASN A 207 0.35 7.94 -6.08
N ASN A 208 -0.67 7.95 -6.93
CA ASN A 208 -2.03 7.57 -6.52
C ASN A 208 -2.21 6.05 -6.44
N VAL A 209 -1.51 5.31 -7.29
CA VAL A 209 -1.63 3.84 -7.37
C VAL A 209 -0.82 3.17 -6.28
N GLN A 210 0.38 3.69 -6.01
CA GLN A 210 1.33 3.11 -5.07
C GLN A 210 0.78 2.90 -3.64
N PRO A 211 0.03 3.83 -3.03
CA PRO A 211 -0.53 3.65 -1.70
C PRO A 211 -1.59 2.55 -1.65
N VAL A 212 -2.33 2.34 -2.73
CA VAL A 212 -3.32 1.26 -2.83
C VAL A 212 -2.64 -0.10 -2.77
N LEU A 213 -1.57 -0.28 -3.55
CA LEU A 213 -0.80 -1.53 -3.56
C LEU A 213 -0.15 -1.79 -2.20
N SER A 214 0.40 -0.75 -1.59
CA SER A 214 0.94 -0.81 -0.23
C SER A 214 -0.15 -1.20 0.79
N GLY A 215 -1.35 -0.64 0.69
CA GLY A 215 -2.49 -0.97 1.54
C GLY A 215 -2.94 -2.42 1.40
N VAL A 216 -2.98 -2.93 0.18
CA VAL A 216 -3.27 -4.34 -0.11
C VAL A 216 -2.23 -5.25 0.53
N ALA A 217 -0.94 -4.91 0.38
CA ALA A 217 0.15 -5.68 0.97
C ALA A 217 0.13 -5.64 2.50
N ILE A 218 -0.16 -4.49 3.12
CA ILE A 218 -0.38 -4.37 4.57
C ILE A 218 -1.59 -5.23 4.98
N GLY A 219 -2.68 -5.15 4.22
CA GLY A 219 -3.89 -5.94 4.47
C GLY A 219 -3.67 -7.44 4.39
N ALA A 220 -2.75 -7.90 3.54
CA ALA A 220 -2.30 -9.29 3.43
C ALA A 220 -1.23 -9.68 4.47
N GLY A 221 -0.66 -8.71 5.19
CA GLY A 221 0.38 -8.94 6.21
C GLY A 221 1.82 -8.90 5.71
N TRP A 222 2.07 -8.37 4.51
CA TRP A 222 3.40 -8.29 3.88
C TRP A 222 4.16 -6.98 4.15
N GLN A 223 3.77 -6.21 5.18
CA GLN A 223 4.36 -4.89 5.44
C GLN A 223 5.90 -4.89 5.51
N ALA A 224 6.52 -5.96 6.01
CA ALA A 224 7.98 -6.10 6.08
C ALA A 224 8.61 -6.21 4.68
N ALA A 225 8.05 -7.03 3.80
CA ALA A 225 8.54 -7.18 2.43
C ALA A 225 8.45 -5.85 1.66
N VAL A 226 7.33 -5.13 1.82
CA VAL A 226 7.14 -3.79 1.24
C VAL A 226 8.18 -2.81 1.78
N ALA A 227 8.47 -2.82 3.08
CA ALA A 227 9.49 -1.96 3.66
C ALA A 227 10.88 -2.20 3.04
N TYR A 228 11.30 -3.45 2.85
CA TYR A 228 12.56 -3.77 2.19
C TYR A 228 12.60 -3.31 0.73
N VAL A 229 11.51 -3.51 -0.02
CA VAL A 229 11.38 -3.02 -1.41
C VAL A 229 11.50 -1.50 -1.44
N ASN A 230 10.85 -0.79 -0.52
CA ASN A 230 10.91 0.68 -0.43
C ASN A 230 12.34 1.16 -0.16
N ILE A 231 13.06 0.51 0.77
CA ILE A 231 14.46 0.86 1.06
C ILE A 231 15.31 0.71 -0.21
N GLY A 232 15.19 -0.42 -0.91
CA GLY A 232 15.94 -0.66 -2.14
C GLY A 232 15.61 0.34 -3.24
N CYS A 233 14.32 0.55 -3.54
CA CYS A 233 13.92 1.41 -4.65
C CYS A 233 14.21 2.90 -4.38
N TYR A 234 13.96 3.37 -3.16
CA TYR A 234 14.11 4.79 -2.83
C TYR A 234 15.56 5.14 -2.53
N TYR A 235 16.23 4.41 -1.64
CA TYR A 235 17.54 4.82 -1.13
C TYR A 235 18.70 4.28 -1.97
N ILE A 236 18.59 3.06 -2.52
CA ILE A 236 19.66 2.47 -3.33
C ILE A 236 19.58 2.94 -4.79
N PHE A 237 18.37 3.14 -5.31
CA PHE A 237 18.19 3.51 -6.72
C PHE A 237 17.75 4.96 -6.91
N GLY A 238 16.67 5.38 -6.24
CA GLY A 238 16.05 6.69 -6.42
C GLY A 238 16.93 7.88 -6.03
N ILE A 239 17.55 7.84 -4.84
CA ILE A 239 18.43 8.94 -4.37
C ILE A 239 19.65 9.08 -5.27
N PRO A 240 20.45 8.04 -5.54
CA PRO A 240 21.63 8.17 -6.40
C PRO A 240 21.28 8.66 -7.80
N LEU A 241 20.20 8.16 -8.40
CA LEU A 241 19.76 8.62 -9.72
C LEU A 241 19.36 10.09 -9.70
N GLY A 242 18.62 10.54 -8.69
CA GLY A 242 18.24 11.94 -8.53
C GLY A 242 19.44 12.87 -8.36
N LEU A 243 20.46 12.45 -7.59
CA LEU A 243 21.70 13.21 -7.42
C LEU A 243 22.52 13.28 -8.71
N VAL A 244 22.66 12.15 -9.41
CA VAL A 244 23.39 12.08 -10.68
C VAL A 244 22.71 12.96 -11.74
N LEU A 245 21.39 12.89 -11.88
CA LEU A 245 20.67 13.71 -12.84
C LEU A 245 20.66 15.21 -12.45
N GLY A 246 20.47 15.51 -11.16
CA GLY A 246 20.40 16.86 -10.65
C GLY A 246 21.74 17.61 -10.74
N PHE A 247 22.83 16.99 -10.26
CA PHE A 247 24.14 17.63 -10.15
C PHE A 247 25.07 17.32 -11.32
N TRP A 248 25.21 16.06 -11.72
CA TRP A 248 26.19 15.67 -12.73
C TRP A 248 25.73 16.00 -14.15
N ARG A 249 24.49 15.65 -14.49
CA ARG A 249 23.86 16.03 -15.77
C ARG A 249 23.38 17.49 -15.80
N GLN A 250 23.53 18.22 -14.70
CA GLN A 250 23.09 19.61 -14.52
C GLN A 250 21.61 19.86 -14.90
N MET A 251 20.75 18.82 -14.82
CA MET A 251 19.30 18.96 -15.10
C MET A 251 18.57 19.68 -13.97
N GLY A 252 19.27 20.01 -12.90
CA GLY A 252 18.75 20.86 -11.87
C GLY A 252 17.65 20.18 -11.04
N VAL A 253 16.60 20.95 -10.76
CA VAL A 253 15.38 20.50 -10.07
C VAL A 253 14.68 19.37 -10.83
N GLN A 254 14.68 19.42 -12.16
CA GLN A 254 14.04 18.39 -12.98
C GLN A 254 14.72 17.04 -12.80
N GLY A 255 16.06 17.03 -12.69
CA GLY A 255 16.81 15.80 -12.44
C GLY A 255 16.47 15.16 -11.09
N ILE A 256 16.37 15.97 -10.03
CA ILE A 256 15.96 15.50 -8.69
C ILE A 256 14.55 14.91 -8.74
N TRP A 257 13.63 15.57 -9.43
CA TRP A 257 12.24 15.12 -9.54
C TRP A 257 12.09 13.85 -10.38
N ILE A 258 12.91 13.68 -11.43
CA ILE A 258 12.98 12.44 -12.19
C ILE A 258 13.52 11.30 -11.31
N GLY A 259 14.54 11.56 -10.49
CA GLY A 259 15.04 10.60 -9.51
C GLY A 259 13.93 10.13 -8.57
N MET A 260 13.19 11.09 -8.00
CA MET A 260 12.01 10.86 -7.16
C MET A 260 10.99 9.96 -7.85
N LEU A 261 10.60 10.34 -9.06
CA LEU A 261 9.59 9.63 -9.85
C LEU A 261 10.04 8.21 -10.21
N THR A 262 11.31 8.03 -10.54
CA THR A 262 11.83 6.72 -10.95
C THR A 262 11.89 5.76 -9.77
N GLY A 263 12.27 6.23 -8.57
CA GLY A 263 12.20 5.43 -7.35
C GLY A 263 10.79 4.90 -7.09
N THR A 264 9.78 5.77 -7.14
CA THR A 264 8.37 5.37 -6.98
C THR A 264 7.86 4.50 -8.12
N ALA A 265 8.27 4.75 -9.37
CA ALA A 265 7.86 3.94 -10.50
C ALA A 265 8.42 2.50 -10.40
N VAL A 266 9.69 2.34 -10.04
CA VAL A 266 10.31 1.02 -9.84
C VAL A 266 9.65 0.28 -8.68
N GLN A 267 9.44 0.95 -7.55
CA GLN A 267 8.76 0.36 -6.40
C GLN A 267 7.33 -0.07 -6.74
N THR A 268 6.58 0.78 -7.46
CA THR A 268 5.23 0.46 -7.93
C THR A 268 5.23 -0.76 -8.85
N ALA A 269 6.18 -0.85 -9.78
CA ALA A 269 6.32 -2.00 -10.68
C ALA A 269 6.63 -3.29 -9.91
N VAL A 270 7.51 -3.24 -8.91
CA VAL A 270 7.83 -4.39 -8.06
C VAL A 270 6.60 -4.83 -7.25
N LEU A 271 5.85 -3.90 -6.66
CA LEU A 271 4.63 -4.23 -5.93
C LEU A 271 3.56 -4.85 -6.83
N PHE A 272 3.36 -4.31 -8.03
CA PHE A 272 2.46 -4.92 -9.03
C PHE A 272 2.89 -6.35 -9.36
N TRP A 273 4.19 -6.57 -9.57
CA TRP A 273 4.72 -7.89 -9.87
C TRP A 273 4.53 -8.87 -8.72
N MET A 274 4.82 -8.45 -7.48
CA MET A 274 4.59 -9.25 -6.27
C MET A 274 3.12 -9.66 -6.17
N ILE A 275 2.22 -8.68 -6.25
CA ILE A 275 0.77 -8.88 -6.14
C ILE A 275 0.23 -9.79 -7.26
N GLY A 276 0.76 -9.66 -8.48
CA GLY A 276 0.39 -10.50 -9.62
C GLY A 276 0.88 -11.94 -9.52
N LYS A 277 2.03 -12.17 -8.86
CA LYS A 277 2.59 -13.51 -8.59
C LYS A 277 1.96 -14.20 -7.40
N THR A 278 1.29 -13.47 -6.52
CA THR A 278 0.71 -14.04 -5.30
C THR A 278 -0.40 -15.04 -5.58
N ASN A 279 -0.29 -16.19 -4.92
CA ASN A 279 -1.41 -17.12 -4.82
C ASN A 279 -2.32 -16.74 -3.66
N TRP A 280 -3.41 -16.05 -3.98
CA TRP A 280 -4.35 -15.54 -2.99
C TRP A 280 -5.08 -16.62 -2.20
N SER A 281 -5.20 -17.86 -2.71
CA SER A 281 -5.75 -18.97 -1.91
C SER A 281 -4.79 -19.39 -0.80
N THR A 282 -3.49 -19.41 -1.09
CA THR A 282 -2.45 -19.65 -0.08
C THR A 282 -2.44 -18.55 0.98
N GLU A 283 -2.59 -17.29 0.57
CA GLU A 283 -2.67 -16.17 1.52
C GLU A 283 -3.92 -16.20 2.41
N ALA A 284 -5.07 -16.57 1.85
CA ALA A 284 -6.29 -16.76 2.64
C ALA A 284 -6.14 -17.90 3.66
N SER A 285 -5.48 -19.01 3.26
CA SER A 285 -5.15 -20.10 4.19
C SER A 285 -4.20 -19.63 5.30
N ALA A 286 -3.14 -18.89 4.95
CA ALA A 286 -2.21 -18.34 5.92
C ALA A 286 -2.88 -17.32 6.86
N ALA A 287 -3.83 -16.52 6.36
CA ALA A 287 -4.64 -15.63 7.19
C ALA A 287 -5.52 -16.42 8.17
N GLY A 288 -6.16 -17.51 7.73
CA GLY A 288 -6.91 -18.41 8.60
C GLY A 288 -6.05 -19.04 9.70
N GLU A 289 -4.83 -19.49 9.38
CA GLU A 289 -3.89 -20.00 10.38
C GLU A 289 -3.46 -18.94 11.39
N ARG A 290 -3.24 -17.69 10.94
CA ARG A 290 -2.96 -16.56 11.83
C ARG A 290 -4.13 -16.33 12.79
N ILE A 291 -5.36 -16.30 12.29
CA ILE A 291 -6.55 -16.12 13.14
C ILE A 291 -6.66 -17.27 14.14
N ARG A 292 -6.47 -18.52 13.73
CA ARG A 292 -6.54 -19.68 14.64
C ARG A 292 -5.48 -19.65 15.74
N LYS A 293 -4.26 -19.21 15.42
CA LYS A 293 -3.16 -19.09 16.39
C LYS A 293 -3.41 -17.99 17.44
N TRP A 294 -4.10 -16.92 17.07
CA TRP A 294 -4.30 -15.74 17.93
C TRP A 294 -5.73 -15.57 18.46
N GLY A 295 -6.70 -16.33 17.94
CA GLY A 295 -8.11 -16.26 18.27
C GLY A 295 -8.53 -17.11 19.46
N GLY A 296 -7.60 -17.91 20.02
CA GLY A 296 -7.91 -18.91 21.04
C GLY A 296 -8.56 -20.15 20.41
N GLU A 297 -8.20 -21.34 20.90
CA GLU A 297 -8.99 -22.54 20.65
C GLU A 297 -10.35 -22.34 21.34
N ASP A 298 -11.45 -22.44 20.58
CA ASP A 298 -12.77 -22.58 21.19
C ASP A 298 -12.76 -23.84 22.08
N ASP A 299 -12.61 -23.65 23.38
CA ASP A 299 -12.75 -24.64 24.45
C ASP A 299 -14.21 -25.16 24.58
N SER A 300 -14.92 -25.34 23.46
CA SER A 300 -16.30 -25.84 23.39
C SER A 300 -16.39 -27.32 23.06
N LYS A 301 -15.31 -28.09 23.28
CA LYS A 301 -15.34 -29.55 23.26
C LYS A 301 -14.84 -30.11 24.58
N ASN A 302 -15.64 -29.98 25.64
CA ASN A 302 -15.65 -30.89 26.80
C ASN A 302 -16.80 -30.53 27.78
N GLU A 303 -18.06 -30.59 27.35
CA GLU A 303 -19.21 -30.66 28.28
C GLU A 303 -20.30 -31.64 27.79
N ASN A 304 -19.91 -32.76 27.16
CA ASN A 304 -20.83 -33.87 26.86
C ASN A 304 -20.25 -35.21 27.36
N GLY A 305 -19.77 -35.23 28.60
CA GLY A 305 -19.12 -36.43 29.12
C GLY A 305 -18.85 -36.44 30.61
N GLU A 306 -19.78 -36.01 31.46
CA GLU A 306 -19.84 -36.52 32.83
C GLU A 306 -21.30 -36.86 33.21
N GLN A 307 -21.41 -38.05 33.79
CA GLN A 307 -22.61 -38.78 34.21
C GLN A 307 -23.20 -38.20 35.49
#